data_AF-A0A970DWF5-F1
#
_entry.id   AF-A0A970DWF5-F1
#
_cell.length_a   1.000
_cell.length_b   1.000
_cell.length_c   1.000
_cell.angle_alpha   90.00
_cell.angle_beta   90.00
_cell.angle_gamma   90.00
#
_symmetry.space_group_name_H-M   'P 1'
#
loop_
_entity.id
_entity.type
_entity.pdbx_description
1 polymer ?
#
loop_
_entity_poly.entity_id
_entity_poly.type
_entity_poly.pdbx_seq_one_letter_code
_entity_poly.pdbx_strand_id
1 'polypeptide(L)'
;MKVVENKVVIIREIHETALVHPGAKLGKNVVIGPYAIIGEHVELGDGCVVGPSVMIDGWTKIGNNNKFYHGASIGVEPQDLKFKGEKSYL
;
A
#
# COMPACT_ATOMS: atom_id res chain seq x y z
N MET A 1 -11.01 39.63 11.34
CA MET A 1 -11.17 38.49 10.41
C MET A 1 -10.39 37.32 10.95
N LYS A 2 -11.05 36.25 11.42
CA LYS A 2 -10.36 35.01 11.83
C LYS A 2 -10.14 34.19 10.56
N VAL A 3 -8.88 34.00 10.18
CA VAL A 3 -8.49 33.07 9.12
C VAL A 3 -8.85 31.67 9.63
N VAL A 4 -9.84 31.04 9.01
CA VAL A 4 -10.22 29.66 9.34
C VAL A 4 -9.21 28.77 8.65
N GLU A 5 -8.31 28.15 9.42
CA GLU A 5 -7.37 27.15 8.89
C GLU A 5 -8.17 25.95 8.36
N ASN A 6 -8.24 25.81 7.04
CA ASN A 6 -8.75 24.60 6.40
C ASN A 6 -7.77 23.45 6.65
N LYS A 7 -8.00 22.67 7.71
CA LYS A 7 -7.36 21.38 7.90
C LYS A 7 -7.87 20.40 6.84
N VAL A 8 -7.02 20.07 5.87
CA VAL A 8 -7.27 18.98 4.92
C VAL A 8 -7.19 17.66 5.68
N VAL A 9 -8.31 16.96 5.85
CA VAL A 9 -8.34 15.63 6.48
C VAL A 9 -8.00 14.59 5.41
N ILE A 10 -6.93 13.82 5.64
CA ILE A 10 -6.60 12.67 4.80
C ILE A 10 -7.43 11.48 5.30
N ILE A 11 -8.44 11.08 4.52
CA ILE A 11 -9.28 9.93 4.85
C ILE A 11 -8.58 8.67 4.31
N ARG A 12 -8.47 7.63 5.12
CA ARG A 12 -8.05 6.28 4.71
C ARG A 12 -8.98 5.29 5.39
N GLU A 13 -9.32 4.22 4.71
CA GLU A 13 -10.14 3.15 5.25
C GLU A 13 -9.29 1.88 5.30
N ILE A 14 -8.85 1.49 6.48
CA ILE A 14 -8.01 0.31 6.68
C ILE A 14 -8.79 -0.64 7.57
N HIS A 15 -9.10 -1.82 7.05
CA HIS A 15 -9.79 -2.85 7.82
C HIS A 15 -8.95 -3.24 9.04
N GLU A 16 -9.58 -3.51 10.18
CA GLU A 16 -8.90 -3.80 11.45
C GLU A 16 -7.98 -5.03 11.41
N THR A 17 -8.27 -5.96 10.51
CA THR A 17 -7.47 -7.18 10.29
C THR A 17 -6.39 -7.04 9.22
N ALA A 18 -6.31 -5.89 8.53
CA ALA A 18 -5.23 -5.63 7.60
C ALA A 18 -3.93 -5.36 8.38
N LEU A 19 -2.82 -5.92 7.89
CA LEU A 19 -1.50 -5.70 8.46
C LEU A 19 -0.76 -4.70 7.58
N VAL A 20 -0.59 -3.48 8.08
CA VAL A 20 0.14 -2.43 7.38
C VAL A 20 1.39 -2.09 8.19
N HIS A 21 2.56 -2.30 7.59
CA HIS A 21 3.80 -1.97 8.26
C HIS A 21 3.89 -0.46 8.54
N PRO A 22 4.39 0.00 9.71
CA PRO A 22 4.50 1.43 10.03
C PRO A 22 5.33 2.25 9.04
N GLY A 23 6.24 1.60 8.32
CA GLY A 23 7.08 2.22 7.27
C GLY A 23 6.36 2.46 5.94
N ALA A 24 5.21 1.82 5.71
CA ALA A 24 4.47 1.94 4.46
C ALA A 24 3.93 3.37 4.28
N LYS A 25 4.01 3.89 3.05
CA LYS A 25 3.54 5.22 2.70
C LYS A 25 2.24 5.10 1.91
N LEU A 26 1.15 5.55 2.53
CA LEU A 26 -0.17 5.51 1.91
C LEU A 26 -0.59 6.91 1.45
N GLY A 27 -1.15 7.02 0.25
CA GLY A 27 -1.75 8.25 -0.25
C GLY A 27 -3.03 8.63 0.48
N LYS A 28 -3.75 9.59 -0.08
CA LYS A 28 -5.10 9.99 0.34
C LYS A 28 -6.14 9.04 -0.21
N ASN A 29 -7.22 8.84 0.54
CA ASN A 29 -8.36 8.01 0.14
C ASN A 29 -7.98 6.58 -0.25
N VAL A 30 -6.92 6.04 0.37
CA VAL A 30 -6.54 4.63 0.21
C VAL A 30 -7.49 3.75 1.02
N VAL A 31 -7.95 2.67 0.40
CA VAL A 31 -8.80 1.65 1.02
C VAL A 31 -8.02 0.33 1.07
N ILE A 32 -7.96 -0.31 2.24
CA ILE A 32 -7.28 -1.58 2.46
C ILE A 32 -8.27 -2.57 3.08
N GLY A 33 -8.58 -3.62 2.34
CA GLY A 33 -9.52 -4.67 2.71
C GLY A 33 -8.99 -5.64 3.78
N PRO A 34 -9.86 -6.54 4.29
CA PRO A 34 -9.52 -7.45 5.38
C PRO A 34 -8.38 -8.40 5.00
N TYR A 35 -7.49 -8.66 5.96
CA TYR A 35 -6.36 -9.58 5.82
C TYR A 35 -5.34 -9.23 4.72
N ALA A 36 -5.42 -8.03 4.14
CA ALA A 36 -4.37 -7.53 3.26
C ALA A 36 -3.08 -7.27 4.06
N ILE A 37 -1.93 -7.46 3.40
CA ILE A 37 -0.60 -7.25 3.98
C ILE A 37 0.14 -6.23 3.13
N ILE A 38 0.59 -5.14 3.75
CA ILE A 38 1.38 -4.07 3.12
C ILE A 38 2.75 -3.99 3.80
N GLY A 39 3.81 -4.28 3.05
CA GLY A 39 5.19 -4.33 3.50
C GLY A 39 5.83 -2.97 3.81
N GLU A 40 7.02 -3.01 4.42
CA GLU A 40 7.71 -1.84 4.97
C GLU A 40 8.00 -0.75 3.94
N HIS A 41 8.41 -1.13 2.73
CA HIS A 41 8.91 -0.20 1.71
C HIS A 41 7.86 0.13 0.65
N VAL A 42 6.59 -0.22 0.88
CA VAL A 42 5.51 0.00 -0.07
C VAL A 42 5.05 1.46 -0.05
N GLU A 43 4.93 2.04 -1.24
CA GLU A 43 4.28 3.33 -1.47
C GLU A 43 3.01 3.14 -2.31
N LEU A 44 1.83 3.46 -1.75
CA LEU A 44 0.56 3.48 -2.47
C LEU A 44 0.16 4.92 -2.79
N GLY A 45 -0.13 5.20 -4.06
CA GLY A 45 -0.67 6.48 -4.51
C GLY A 45 -2.09 6.76 -4.01
N ASP A 46 -2.57 7.97 -4.28
CA ASP A 46 -3.90 8.42 -3.89
C ASP A 46 -5.00 7.57 -4.55
N GLY A 47 -6.09 7.29 -3.81
CA GLY A 47 -7.27 6.59 -4.31
C GLY A 47 -7.07 5.09 -4.59
N CYS A 48 -5.96 4.49 -4.15
CA CYS A 48 -5.74 3.06 -4.33
C CYS A 48 -6.71 2.22 -3.50
N VAL A 49 -7.17 1.11 -4.06
CA VAL A 49 -8.02 0.13 -3.39
C VAL A 49 -7.33 -1.23 -3.39
N VAL A 50 -7.00 -1.71 -2.20
CA VAL A 50 -6.39 -3.02 -1.97
C VAL A 50 -7.47 -3.96 -1.47
N GLY A 51 -7.80 -4.98 -2.26
CA GLY A 51 -8.80 -5.99 -1.91
C GLY A 51 -8.38 -6.91 -0.76
N PRO A 52 -9.27 -7.80 -0.33
CA PRO A 52 -9.00 -8.71 0.78
C PRO A 52 -7.88 -9.70 0.44
N SER A 53 -7.06 -10.04 1.43
CA SER A 53 -5.97 -11.01 1.29
C SER A 53 -4.97 -10.71 0.17
N VAL A 54 -4.82 -9.44 -0.22
CA VAL A 54 -3.77 -9.00 -1.14
C VAL A 54 -2.47 -8.81 -0.36
N MET A 55 -1.36 -9.26 -0.94
CA MET A 55 -0.01 -9.00 -0.43
C MET A 55 0.70 -8.03 -1.37
N ILE A 56 1.17 -6.90 -0.81
CA ILE A 56 2.05 -5.97 -1.50
C ILE A 56 3.30 -5.82 -0.63
N ASP A 57 4.46 -6.16 -1.16
CA ASP A 57 5.72 -6.17 -0.41
C ASP A 57 6.90 -5.67 -1.25
N GLY A 58 8.11 -5.71 -0.70
CA GLY A 58 9.33 -5.26 -1.36
C GLY A 58 9.37 -3.74 -1.56
N TRP A 59 10.29 -3.29 -2.41
CA TRP A 59 10.42 -1.87 -2.76
C TRP A 59 9.46 -1.51 -3.89
N THR A 60 8.18 -1.49 -3.55
CA THR A 60 7.08 -1.35 -4.50
C THR A 60 6.47 0.05 -4.45
N LYS A 61 6.36 0.69 -5.61
CA LYS A 61 5.67 1.97 -5.77
C LYS A 61 4.49 1.85 -6.71
N ILE A 62 3.29 1.97 -6.16
CA ILE A 62 2.03 1.97 -6.90
C ILE A 62 1.59 3.40 -7.16
N GLY A 63 1.24 3.71 -8.41
CA GLY A 63 0.66 5.01 -8.79
C GLY A 63 -0.75 5.23 -8.23
N ASN A 64 -1.41 6.32 -8.64
CA ASN A 64 -2.75 6.66 -8.14
C ASN A 64 -3.84 5.80 -8.78
N ASN A 65 -4.98 5.66 -8.08
CA ASN A 65 -6.23 5.07 -8.56
C ASN A 65 -6.11 3.63 -9.07
N ASN A 66 -5.19 2.85 -8.51
CA ASN A 66 -5.07 1.42 -8.82
C ASN A 66 -6.02 0.59 -7.94
N LYS A 67 -6.50 -0.51 -8.49
CA LYS A 67 -7.35 -1.46 -7.78
C LYS A 67 -6.80 -2.87 -7.88
N PHE A 68 -6.50 -3.47 -6.73
CA PHE A 68 -6.01 -4.84 -6.61
C PHE A 68 -7.13 -5.73 -6.09
N TYR A 69 -7.38 -6.83 -6.79
CA TYR A 69 -8.40 -7.80 -6.42
C TYR A 69 -7.81 -8.92 -5.56
N HIS A 70 -8.69 -9.68 -4.93
CA HIS A 70 -8.37 -10.62 -3.87
C HIS A 70 -7.25 -11.62 -4.24
N GLY A 71 -6.38 -11.92 -3.27
CA GLY A 71 -5.33 -12.93 -3.42
C GLY A 71 -4.17 -12.56 -4.36
N ALA A 72 -4.13 -11.31 -4.85
CA ALA A 72 -3.00 -10.84 -5.64
C ALA A 72 -1.73 -10.72 -4.77
N SER A 73 -0.57 -11.05 -5.36
CA SER A 73 0.75 -10.89 -4.76
C SER A 73 1.62 -10.00 -5.64
N ILE A 74 2.07 -8.86 -5.10
CA ILE A 74 2.77 -7.80 -5.84
C ILE A 74 4.07 -7.45 -5.13
N GLY A 75 5.17 -7.36 -5.89
CA GLY A 75 6.45 -6.88 -5.37
C GLY A 75 7.24 -7.86 -4.51
N VAL A 76 6.75 -9.11 -4.40
CA VAL A 76 7.46 -10.19 -3.72
C VAL A 76 8.76 -10.57 -4.45
N GLU A 77 9.65 -11.25 -3.74
CA GLU A 77 10.94 -11.65 -4.28
C GLU A 77 10.81 -12.43 -5.60
N PRO A 78 11.68 -12.14 -6.59
CA PRO A 78 11.68 -12.85 -7.86
C PRO A 78 12.13 -14.30 -7.67
N GLN A 79 11.61 -15.20 -8.52
CA GLN A 79 11.94 -16.63 -8.48
C GLN A 79 13.30 -16.97 -9.11
N ASP A 80 14.15 -15.97 -9.38
CA ASP A 80 15.47 -16.18 -9.96
C ASP A 80 16.44 -16.74 -8.89
N LEU A 81 17.03 -17.90 -9.17
CA LEU A 81 17.99 -18.57 -8.27
C LEU A 81 19.25 -17.74 -7.96
N LYS A 82 19.56 -16.77 -8.81
CA LYS A 82 20.70 -15.86 -8.64
C LYS A 82 20.38 -14.71 -7.71
N PHE A 83 19.11 -14.41 -7.44
CA PHE A 83 18.71 -13.38 -6.50
C PHE A 83 19.21 -13.74 -5.09
N LYS A 84 19.78 -12.76 -4.40
CA LYS A 84 20.38 -12.87 -3.06
C LYS A 84 19.77 -11.87 -2.08
N GLY A 85 18.56 -11.39 -2.35
CA GLY A 85 17.91 -10.35 -1.54
C GLY A 85 18.37 -8.95 -1.90
N GLU A 86 18.81 -8.74 -3.15
CA GLU A 86 19.17 -7.41 -3.63
C GLU A 86 17.97 -6.48 -3.60
N LYS A 87 18.24 -5.18 -3.43
CA LYS A 87 17.22 -4.15 -3.57
C LYS A 87 16.77 -4.04 -5.03
N SER A 88 15.58 -4.55 -5.33
CA SER A 88 14.89 -4.47 -6.63
C SER A 88 13.58 -3.72 -6.49
N TYR A 89 13.06 -3.15 -7.58
CA TYR A 89 11.91 -2.24 -7.55
C TYR A 89 10.78 -2.71 -8.46
N LEU A 90 9.55 -2.39 -8.07
CA LEU A 90 8.34 -2.47 -8.87
C LEU A 90 7.65 -1.11 -8.95
#